data_AF-A0A353EPH0-F1
#
_entry.id   AF-A0A353EPH0-F1
#
_cell.length_a   1.000
_cell.length_b   1.000
_cell.length_c   1.000
_cell.angle_alpha   90.00
_cell.angle_beta   90.00
_cell.angle_gamma   90.00
#
_symmetry.space_group_name_H-M   'P 1'
#
loop_
_entity.id
_entity.type
_entity.pdbx_description
1 polymer ?
#
loop_
_entity_poly.entity_id
_entity_poly.type
_entity_poly.pdbx_seq_one_letter_code
_entity_poly.pdbx_strand_id
1 'polypeptide(L)'
;MKEKLEILLLQAVLKAYPNSISSLQEEVPADSKHGDFASNVAMVLTKALKKNPREIAQTIKDNIDLSDGMIGSVVIEGPGFLNFKLTQGFWIRALKIIDEQKKMFGVCQAYKGKKAMVEFVSANPTGPLHIGHGRNAVVGDTIARLLSAVGYEVTREYYVNDGGIQISTLGRSVYARYLQKQGVEVPFPEDGYQGDYIADIAAELLPRSAEFERMPRDQIIETFGRYAGDKILGEILEDLRRVGVQFDSIFQESSLYKQDKVRQTIDELKAKNLVYEQEGALWLRSTSFGDDKDRVLIKSDGSYTYLSPDIAYHRDKFKRGFDLLVNVWGADHAGYGPRLKAALLGLGYPADHLHLVFIQMVSLIREGETVSMSTRRATYETLEDVVKAVGKDVARYFFMMRSYQAQLEFDMELAKKETSENPVYYIQYAHARICSIFEKALEEQKIAVPAYKDEWSALLGLPEETEMAQLLLEYPESILKAASEITPHRVAHYALELARAFQSYYDKARSDDRYRVVGHDKKTTQAKLFFLSCVRQVLQNAMHVLGIEAPEKM
;
A
#
# COMPACT_ATOMS: atom_id res chain seq x y z
N MET A 1 -4.36 -23.96 -11.29
CA MET A 1 -5.60 -24.39 -11.99
C MET A 1 -5.67 -23.83 -13.40
N LYS A 2 -5.46 -22.51 -13.59
CA LYS A 2 -5.44 -21.87 -14.90
C LYS A 2 -4.57 -22.59 -15.94
N GLU A 3 -3.29 -22.82 -15.63
CA GLU A 3 -2.36 -23.58 -16.49
C GLU A 3 -2.87 -24.99 -16.83
N LYS A 4 -3.56 -25.65 -15.89
CA LYS A 4 -4.13 -26.98 -16.12
C LYS A 4 -5.31 -26.91 -17.10
N LEU A 5 -6.19 -25.93 -16.94
CA LEU A 5 -7.29 -25.68 -17.88
C LEU A 5 -6.77 -25.32 -19.27
N GLU A 6 -5.66 -24.59 -19.36
CA GLU A 6 -4.99 -24.28 -20.63
C GLU A 6 -4.46 -25.56 -21.30
N ILE A 7 -3.76 -26.42 -20.57
CA ILE A 7 -3.29 -27.71 -21.11
C ILE A 7 -4.46 -28.58 -21.57
N LEU A 8 -5.54 -28.63 -20.78
CA LEU A 8 -6.75 -29.38 -21.10
C LEU A 8 -7.41 -28.86 -22.39
N LEU A 9 -7.53 -27.53 -22.52
CA LEU A 9 -8.06 -26.88 -23.71
C LEU A 9 -7.18 -27.13 -24.94
N LEU A 10 -5.87 -27.04 -24.79
CA LEU A 10 -4.92 -27.34 -25.88
C LEU A 10 -5.05 -28.81 -26.32
N GLN A 11 -5.12 -29.74 -25.40
CA GLN A 11 -5.33 -31.16 -25.70
C GLN A 11 -6.67 -31.40 -26.43
N ALA A 12 -7.75 -30.77 -25.96
CA ALA A 12 -9.05 -30.87 -26.60
C ALA A 12 -9.05 -30.28 -28.02
N VAL A 13 -8.38 -29.14 -28.23
CA VAL A 13 -8.21 -28.52 -29.55
C VAL A 13 -7.36 -29.39 -30.46
N LEU A 14 -6.25 -29.94 -29.99
CA LEU A 14 -5.39 -30.82 -30.80
C LEU A 14 -6.11 -32.10 -31.21
N LYS A 15 -6.93 -32.66 -30.32
CA LYS A 15 -7.75 -33.84 -30.60
C LYS A 15 -8.87 -33.53 -31.61
N ALA A 16 -9.51 -32.37 -31.48
CA ALA A 16 -10.56 -31.93 -32.38
C ALA A 16 -10.04 -31.47 -33.76
N TYR A 17 -8.86 -30.85 -33.79
CA TYR A 17 -8.29 -30.16 -34.95
C TYR A 17 -6.76 -30.32 -35.05
N PRO A 18 -6.25 -31.51 -35.43
CA PRO A 18 -4.82 -31.83 -35.41
C PRO A 18 -3.91 -30.94 -36.27
N ASN A 19 -4.48 -30.26 -37.27
CA ASN A 19 -3.73 -29.48 -38.28
C ASN A 19 -3.77 -27.95 -38.04
N SER A 20 -4.25 -27.48 -36.90
CA SER A 20 -4.60 -26.07 -36.67
C SER A 20 -3.61 -25.29 -35.77
N ILE A 21 -2.30 -25.57 -35.87
CA ILE A 21 -1.28 -25.10 -34.90
C ILE A 21 -0.46 -23.91 -35.42
N SER A 22 -1.08 -22.84 -35.93
CA SER A 22 -0.30 -21.65 -36.30
C SER A 22 -0.84 -20.30 -35.84
N SER A 23 -1.91 -20.25 -35.03
CA SER A 23 -2.40 -18.95 -34.52
C SER A 23 -3.30 -19.05 -33.28
N LEU A 24 -2.88 -19.76 -32.23
CA LEU A 24 -3.50 -19.60 -30.92
C LEU A 24 -2.78 -18.43 -30.22
N GLN A 25 -3.25 -17.21 -30.46
CA GLN A 25 -2.95 -16.06 -29.60
C GLN A 25 -4.06 -15.90 -28.56
N GLU A 26 -3.62 -15.63 -27.35
CA GLU A 26 -4.35 -15.63 -26.08
C GLU A 26 -5.42 -14.52 -26.01
N GLU A 27 -6.54 -14.82 -25.36
CA GLU A 27 -7.36 -13.82 -24.67
C GLU A 27 -8.12 -14.50 -23.52
N VAL A 28 -7.98 -13.93 -22.31
CA VAL A 28 -8.67 -14.35 -21.09
C VAL A 28 -9.89 -13.42 -20.92
N PRO A 29 -11.14 -13.90 -21.02
CA PRO A 29 -12.29 -13.08 -20.66
C PRO A 29 -12.42 -12.97 -19.15
N ALA A 30 -12.61 -11.74 -18.70
CA ALA A 30 -12.69 -11.31 -17.31
C ALA A 30 -14.15 -11.16 -16.86
N ASP A 31 -14.84 -12.24 -16.47
CA ASP A 31 -16.06 -12.10 -15.65
C ASP A 31 -16.45 -13.42 -14.95
N SER A 32 -16.57 -13.38 -13.62
CA SER A 32 -17.03 -14.49 -12.78
C SER A 32 -18.52 -14.79 -12.91
N LYS A 33 -19.27 -13.96 -13.64
CA LYS A 33 -20.72 -14.14 -13.87
C LYS A 33 -21.10 -15.29 -14.81
N HIS A 34 -20.14 -15.84 -15.55
CA HIS A 34 -20.41 -16.81 -16.63
C HIS A 34 -19.79 -18.20 -16.39
N GLY A 35 -19.05 -18.40 -15.30
CA GLY A 35 -18.35 -19.64 -14.94
C GLY A 35 -17.14 -19.33 -14.05
N ASP A 36 -16.47 -20.36 -13.52
CA ASP A 36 -15.25 -20.15 -12.72
C ASP A 36 -14.07 -19.74 -13.62
N PHE A 37 -14.05 -20.24 -14.86
CA PHE A 37 -13.10 -19.85 -15.90
C PHE A 37 -13.81 -19.80 -17.26
N ALA A 38 -13.40 -18.89 -18.14
CA ALA A 38 -13.94 -18.77 -19.49
C ALA A 38 -12.82 -18.79 -20.54
N SER A 39 -13.11 -19.32 -21.74
CA SER A 39 -12.18 -19.29 -22.87
C SER A 39 -12.90 -18.90 -24.16
N ASN A 40 -12.30 -17.96 -24.91
CA ASN A 40 -12.76 -17.54 -26.24
C ASN A 40 -12.12 -18.34 -27.38
N VAL A 41 -11.41 -19.44 -27.09
CA VAL A 41 -10.61 -20.20 -28.05
C VAL A 41 -11.37 -20.58 -29.33
N ALA A 42 -12.66 -20.87 -29.21
CA ALA A 42 -13.50 -21.21 -30.35
C ALA A 42 -13.68 -20.03 -31.33
N MET A 43 -13.71 -18.80 -30.83
CA MET A 43 -13.79 -17.57 -31.62
C MET A 43 -12.47 -17.30 -32.35
N VAL A 44 -11.35 -17.48 -31.66
CA VAL A 44 -10.01 -17.32 -32.25
C VAL A 44 -9.80 -18.29 -33.42
N LEU A 45 -10.29 -19.52 -33.30
CA LEU A 45 -10.14 -20.55 -34.33
C LEU A 45 -11.07 -20.38 -35.54
N THR A 46 -12.07 -19.49 -35.50
CA THR A 46 -13.03 -19.30 -36.61
C THR A 46 -12.36 -18.97 -37.94
N LYS A 47 -11.34 -18.11 -37.94
CA LYS A 47 -10.63 -17.68 -39.15
C LYS A 47 -9.88 -18.83 -39.82
N ALA A 48 -9.23 -19.68 -39.01
CA ALA A 48 -8.47 -20.82 -39.50
C ALA A 48 -9.39 -21.95 -39.97
N LEU A 49 -10.46 -22.22 -39.21
CA LEU A 49 -11.36 -23.35 -39.46
C LEU A 49 -12.51 -23.02 -40.43
N LYS A 50 -12.79 -21.73 -40.67
CA LYS A 50 -13.92 -21.23 -41.47
C LYS A 50 -15.27 -21.84 -41.04
N LYS A 51 -15.45 -22.05 -39.74
CA LYS A 51 -16.64 -22.63 -39.11
C LYS A 51 -17.30 -21.67 -38.13
N ASN A 52 -18.57 -21.95 -37.80
CA ASN A 52 -19.29 -21.19 -36.78
C ASN A 52 -18.60 -21.37 -35.40
N PRO A 53 -18.32 -20.30 -34.64
CA PRO A 53 -17.64 -20.42 -33.35
C PRO A 53 -18.38 -21.28 -32.33
N ARG A 54 -19.72 -21.38 -32.36
CA ARG A 54 -20.45 -22.34 -31.50
C ARG A 54 -20.22 -23.79 -31.90
N GLU A 55 -20.11 -24.09 -33.19
CA GLU A 55 -19.79 -25.45 -33.66
C GLU A 55 -18.37 -25.83 -33.26
N ILE A 56 -17.43 -24.88 -33.35
CA ILE A 56 -16.06 -25.05 -32.89
C ILE A 56 -16.05 -25.31 -31.38
N ALA A 57 -16.76 -24.50 -30.59
CA ALA A 57 -16.87 -24.65 -29.14
C ALA A 57 -17.47 -26.01 -28.76
N GLN A 58 -18.52 -26.46 -29.45
CA GLN A 58 -19.13 -27.77 -29.22
C GLN A 58 -18.14 -28.89 -29.48
N THR A 59 -17.43 -28.84 -30.61
CA THR A 59 -16.43 -29.85 -30.96
C THR A 59 -15.28 -29.89 -29.94
N ILE A 60 -14.82 -28.73 -29.47
CA ILE A 60 -13.79 -28.67 -28.42
C ILE A 60 -14.34 -29.26 -27.12
N LYS A 61 -15.53 -28.83 -26.68
CA LYS A 61 -16.20 -29.32 -25.46
C LYS A 61 -16.33 -30.84 -25.46
N ASP A 62 -16.72 -31.45 -26.58
CA ASP A 62 -16.88 -32.90 -26.72
C ASP A 62 -15.54 -33.66 -26.62
N ASN A 63 -14.42 -32.96 -26.78
CA ASN A 63 -13.07 -33.51 -26.68
C ASN A 63 -12.35 -33.16 -25.36
N ILE A 64 -13.00 -32.43 -24.46
CA ILE A 64 -12.47 -32.14 -23.13
C ILE A 64 -12.58 -33.38 -22.25
N ASP A 65 -11.46 -33.80 -21.67
CA ASP A 65 -11.43 -34.89 -20.69
C ASP A 65 -11.81 -34.37 -19.29
N LEU A 66 -12.92 -34.87 -18.75
CA LEU A 66 -13.42 -34.51 -17.41
C LEU A 66 -13.16 -35.61 -16.36
N SER A 67 -12.38 -36.64 -16.71
CA SER A 67 -12.17 -37.82 -15.86
C SER A 67 -11.41 -37.54 -14.56
N ASP A 68 -10.72 -36.39 -14.46
CA ASP A 68 -9.98 -35.99 -13.27
C ASP A 68 -10.86 -35.50 -12.10
N GLY A 69 -12.16 -35.33 -12.33
CA GLY A 69 -13.15 -34.92 -11.32
C GLY A 69 -12.98 -33.50 -10.78
N MET A 70 -12.14 -32.67 -11.39
CA MET A 70 -11.94 -31.27 -10.97
C MET A 70 -12.93 -30.32 -11.64
N ILE A 71 -13.36 -30.63 -12.86
CA ILE A 71 -14.33 -29.85 -13.63
C ILE A 71 -15.68 -30.55 -13.55
N GLY A 72 -16.67 -29.87 -13.00
CA GLY A 72 -18.04 -30.37 -12.88
C GLY A 72 -18.82 -30.24 -14.19
N SER A 73 -18.64 -29.13 -14.92
CA SER A 73 -19.27 -28.95 -16.23
C SER A 73 -18.55 -27.92 -17.09
N VAL A 74 -18.78 -28.01 -18.41
CA VAL A 74 -18.40 -27.00 -19.39
C VAL A 74 -19.65 -26.55 -20.14
N VAL A 75 -19.96 -25.26 -20.12
CA VAL A 75 -21.15 -24.67 -20.75
C VAL A 75 -20.71 -23.75 -21.88
N ILE A 76 -21.43 -23.77 -23.00
CA ILE A 76 -21.16 -22.87 -24.12
C ILE A 76 -22.10 -21.68 -24.02
N GLU A 77 -21.55 -20.47 -23.92
CA GLU A 77 -22.33 -19.25 -23.82
C GLU A 77 -22.02 -18.24 -24.93
N GLY A 78 -23.00 -17.36 -25.18
CA GLY A 78 -22.88 -16.30 -26.19
C GLY A 78 -22.40 -16.82 -27.55
N PRO A 79 -21.44 -16.15 -28.21
CA PRO A 79 -20.95 -16.53 -29.54
C PRO A 79 -20.13 -17.82 -29.59
N GLY A 80 -19.81 -18.46 -28.46
CA GLY A 80 -18.97 -19.66 -28.41
C GLY A 80 -17.96 -19.68 -27.26
N PHE A 81 -18.20 -18.94 -26.18
CA PHE A 81 -17.34 -19.01 -24.99
C PHE A 81 -17.50 -20.36 -24.30
N LEU A 82 -16.38 -20.98 -23.94
CA LEU A 82 -16.35 -22.19 -23.12
C LEU A 82 -16.19 -21.79 -21.66
N ASN A 83 -17.25 -21.94 -20.88
CA ASN A 83 -17.27 -21.63 -19.46
C ASN A 83 -17.14 -22.91 -18.63
N PHE A 84 -16.11 -22.96 -17.81
CA PHE A 84 -15.77 -24.09 -16.95
C PHE A 84 -16.32 -23.84 -15.56
N LYS A 85 -17.01 -24.83 -15.01
CA LYS A 85 -17.42 -24.87 -13.61
C LYS A 85 -16.68 -25.99 -12.90
N LEU A 86 -15.95 -25.66 -11.85
CA LEU A 86 -15.20 -26.60 -11.05
C LEU A 86 -16.12 -27.33 -10.07
N THR A 87 -15.70 -28.51 -9.62
CA THR A 87 -16.45 -29.26 -8.61
C THR A 87 -16.31 -28.58 -7.25
N GLN A 88 -17.35 -28.64 -6.41
CA GLN A 88 -17.25 -28.11 -5.05
C GLN A 88 -16.09 -28.72 -4.26
N GLY A 89 -15.86 -30.03 -4.46
CA GLY A 89 -14.74 -30.71 -3.85
C GLY A 89 -13.37 -30.17 -4.29
N PHE A 90 -13.24 -29.60 -5.49
CA PHE A 90 -12.00 -28.93 -5.90
C PHE A 90 -11.69 -27.74 -4.99
N TRP A 91 -12.65 -26.84 -4.80
CA TRP A 91 -12.47 -25.61 -4.02
C TRP A 91 -12.09 -25.93 -2.57
N ILE A 92 -12.76 -26.90 -1.96
CA ILE A 92 -12.46 -27.32 -0.58
C ILE A 92 -11.10 -28.03 -0.47
N ARG A 93 -10.74 -28.89 -1.44
CA ARG A 93 -9.41 -29.51 -1.46
C ARG A 93 -8.30 -28.48 -1.63
N ALA A 94 -8.53 -27.43 -2.43
CA ALA A 94 -7.56 -26.37 -2.63
C ALA A 94 -7.24 -25.61 -1.33
N LEU A 95 -8.17 -25.53 -0.36
CA LEU A 95 -7.92 -24.89 0.95
C LEU A 95 -6.81 -25.56 1.77
N LYS A 96 -6.42 -26.81 1.45
CA LYS A 96 -5.24 -27.47 2.04
C LYS A 96 -4.00 -26.56 1.99
N ILE A 97 -3.85 -25.80 0.91
CA ILE A 97 -2.69 -24.91 0.74
C ILE A 97 -2.64 -23.81 1.81
N ILE A 98 -3.79 -23.35 2.30
CA ILE A 98 -3.89 -22.31 3.33
C ILE A 98 -3.48 -22.90 4.69
N ASP A 99 -3.89 -24.13 4.99
CA ASP A 99 -3.49 -24.84 6.21
C ASP A 99 -1.99 -25.16 6.25
N GLU A 100 -1.40 -25.49 5.09
CA GLU A 100 0.02 -25.75 4.96
C GLU A 100 0.85 -24.46 5.06
N GLN A 101 0.46 -23.39 4.35
CA GLN A 101 1.23 -22.15 4.27
C GLN A 101 0.97 -21.19 5.45
N LYS A 102 -0.23 -21.22 6.03
CA LYS A 102 -0.66 -20.39 7.16
C LYS A 102 -0.37 -18.90 6.93
N LYS A 103 0.49 -18.30 7.76
CA LYS A 103 0.94 -16.91 7.67
C LYS A 103 1.66 -16.57 6.36
N MET A 104 2.20 -17.59 5.67
CA MET A 104 2.87 -17.44 4.38
C MET A 104 1.90 -17.51 3.20
N PHE A 105 0.63 -17.87 3.42
CA PHE A 105 -0.35 -17.87 2.33
C PHE A 105 -0.59 -16.43 1.85
N GLY A 106 -0.43 -16.21 0.55
CA GLY A 106 -0.45 -14.88 -0.08
C GLY A 106 0.89 -14.17 -0.13
N VAL A 107 1.93 -14.70 0.53
CA VAL A 107 3.31 -14.26 0.35
C VAL A 107 3.91 -15.02 -0.84
N CYS A 108 4.51 -14.30 -1.78
CA CYS A 108 5.21 -14.90 -2.90
C CYS A 108 6.65 -14.38 -3.00
N GLN A 109 7.44 -15.01 -3.88
CA GLN A 109 8.86 -14.70 -4.09
C GLN A 109 9.12 -14.21 -5.52
N ALA A 110 8.12 -13.59 -6.14
CA ALA A 110 8.17 -13.10 -7.52
C ALA A 110 9.34 -12.13 -7.76
N TYR A 111 9.72 -11.37 -6.72
CA TYR A 111 10.79 -10.38 -6.77
C TYR A 111 11.98 -10.73 -5.87
N LYS A 112 12.20 -12.01 -5.58
CA LYS A 112 13.30 -12.46 -4.72
C LYS A 112 14.65 -11.96 -5.24
N GLY A 113 15.45 -11.38 -4.33
CA GLY A 113 16.78 -10.83 -4.63
C GLY A 113 16.73 -9.43 -5.25
N LYS A 114 15.54 -8.81 -5.36
CA LYS A 114 15.37 -7.42 -5.76
C LYS A 114 15.21 -6.53 -4.53
N LYS A 115 15.78 -5.33 -4.59
CA LYS A 115 15.72 -4.34 -3.52
C LYS A 115 14.74 -3.23 -3.88
N ALA A 116 13.86 -2.88 -2.95
CA ALA A 116 12.95 -1.75 -3.10
C ALA A 116 13.16 -0.73 -1.99
N MET A 117 13.08 0.56 -2.32
CA MET A 117 13.03 1.65 -1.36
C MET A 117 11.68 2.33 -1.45
N VAL A 118 11.05 2.55 -0.30
CA VAL A 118 9.85 3.36 -0.18
C VAL A 118 10.17 4.59 0.65
N GLU A 119 10.22 5.75 0.00
CA GLU A 119 10.34 7.05 0.66
C GLU A 119 8.95 7.64 0.87
N PHE A 120 8.64 8.06 2.09
CA PHE A 120 7.35 8.63 2.41
C PHE A 120 7.41 9.53 3.65
N VAL A 121 6.33 10.27 3.90
CA VAL A 121 6.21 11.39 4.86
C VAL A 121 7.13 12.55 4.53
N SER A 122 8.44 12.39 4.80
CA SER A 122 9.51 13.36 4.50
C SER A 122 9.10 14.82 4.74
N ALA A 123 8.41 15.05 5.85
CA ALA A 123 7.93 16.37 6.23
C ALA A 123 9.12 17.16 6.78
N ASN A 124 9.17 18.46 6.46
CA ASN A 124 10.20 19.30 7.04
C ASN A 124 10.01 19.37 8.56
N PRO A 125 11.08 19.32 9.36
CA PRO A 125 11.00 19.25 10.82
C PRO A 125 10.71 20.64 11.42
N THR A 126 9.62 21.26 10.98
CA THR A 126 9.25 22.63 11.30
C THR A 126 7.96 22.73 12.10
N GLY A 127 7.28 21.61 12.33
CA GLY A 127 6.07 21.51 13.14
C GLY A 127 5.51 20.09 13.19
N PRO A 128 4.47 19.85 13.99
CA PRO A 128 3.84 18.54 14.14
C PRO A 128 3.13 18.07 12.86
N LEU A 129 2.90 16.76 12.76
CA LEU A 129 2.19 16.17 11.63
C LEU A 129 0.68 16.44 11.72
N HIS A 130 0.08 16.94 10.64
CA HIS A 130 -1.37 16.92 10.45
C HIS A 130 -1.89 15.63 9.77
N ILE A 131 -3.21 15.48 9.68
CA ILE A 131 -3.90 14.31 9.10
C ILE A 131 -3.43 13.91 7.68
N GLY A 132 -3.14 14.88 6.81
CA GLY A 132 -2.59 14.60 5.48
C GLY A 132 -1.27 13.81 5.49
N HIS A 133 -0.38 14.08 6.45
CA HIS A 133 0.84 13.29 6.65
C HIS A 133 0.52 11.89 7.17
N GLY A 134 -0.54 11.73 7.97
CA GLY A 134 -1.06 10.43 8.39
C GLY A 134 -1.42 9.53 7.21
N ARG A 135 -2.13 10.05 6.21
CA ARG A 135 -2.43 9.29 4.99
C ARG A 135 -1.18 8.92 4.21
N ASN A 136 -0.24 9.86 4.06
CA ASN A 136 1.04 9.59 3.40
C ASN A 136 1.81 8.47 4.14
N ALA A 137 1.91 8.57 5.47
CA ALA A 137 2.54 7.59 6.35
C ALA A 137 1.97 6.18 6.16
N VAL A 138 0.64 6.06 6.24
CA VAL A 138 -0.03 4.76 6.16
C VAL A 138 0.03 4.16 4.75
N VAL A 139 -0.14 4.97 3.71
CA VAL A 139 -0.03 4.48 2.32
C VAL A 139 1.39 4.01 2.04
N GLY A 140 2.41 4.79 2.40
CA GLY A 140 3.81 4.41 2.22
C GLY A 140 4.19 3.13 2.96
N ASP A 141 3.82 3.01 4.23
CA ASP A 141 4.09 1.79 5.00
C ASP A 141 3.34 0.56 4.46
N THR A 142 2.09 0.72 4.00
CA THR A 142 1.32 -0.39 3.41
C THR A 142 1.92 -0.82 2.06
N ILE A 143 2.42 0.11 1.24
CA ILE A 143 3.18 -0.22 0.03
C ILE A 143 4.44 -1.01 0.40
N ALA A 144 5.19 -0.57 1.41
CA ALA A 144 6.38 -1.28 1.87
C ALA A 144 6.05 -2.72 2.32
N ARG A 145 4.98 -2.91 3.09
CA ARG A 145 4.48 -4.24 3.50
C ARG A 145 4.08 -5.12 2.31
N LEU A 146 3.41 -4.55 1.32
CA LEU A 146 3.03 -5.26 0.08
C LEU A 146 4.24 -5.69 -0.73
N LEU A 147 5.22 -4.81 -0.92
CA LEU A 147 6.45 -5.13 -1.64
C LEU A 147 7.23 -6.25 -0.91
N SER A 148 7.29 -6.22 0.42
CA SER A 148 7.86 -7.32 1.21
C SER A 148 7.10 -8.63 1.01
N ALA A 149 5.76 -8.58 0.96
CA ALA A 149 4.92 -9.76 0.75
C ALA A 149 5.12 -10.43 -0.62
N VAL A 150 5.64 -9.71 -1.62
CA VAL A 150 5.96 -10.27 -2.95
C VAL A 150 7.45 -10.56 -3.16
N GLY A 151 8.26 -10.42 -2.11
CA GLY A 151 9.64 -10.91 -2.07
C GLY A 151 10.73 -9.85 -2.26
N TYR A 152 10.40 -8.55 -2.29
CA TYR A 152 11.42 -7.49 -2.26
C TYR A 152 12.11 -7.39 -0.90
N GLU A 153 13.41 -7.09 -0.92
CA GLU A 153 14.12 -6.54 0.23
C GLU A 153 13.80 -5.04 0.33
N VAL A 154 12.92 -4.67 1.26
CA VAL A 154 12.37 -3.31 1.35
C VAL A 154 13.11 -2.46 2.38
N THR A 155 13.42 -1.21 2.02
CA THR A 155 13.90 -0.16 2.93
C THR A 155 12.88 0.98 2.98
N ARG A 156 12.38 1.31 4.16
CA ARG A 156 11.57 2.51 4.43
C ARG A 156 12.51 3.67 4.74
N GLU A 157 12.45 4.73 3.95
CA GLU A 157 13.33 5.90 4.13
C GLU A 157 12.54 7.17 4.41
N TYR A 158 13.01 7.95 5.37
CA TYR A 158 12.53 9.31 5.64
C TYR A 158 13.60 10.30 5.17
N TYR A 159 13.25 11.21 4.27
CA TYR A 159 14.14 12.30 3.86
C TYR A 159 13.92 13.52 4.75
N VAL A 160 14.98 14.01 5.38
CA VAL A 160 14.97 15.18 6.25
C VAL A 160 15.69 16.33 5.55
N ASN A 161 14.97 17.43 5.36
CA ASN A 161 15.59 18.70 5.02
C ASN A 161 16.10 19.38 6.30
N ASP A 162 17.36 19.13 6.64
CA ASP A 162 18.03 19.64 7.85
C ASP A 162 18.77 20.96 7.63
N GLY A 163 18.44 21.68 6.55
CA GLY A 163 19.11 22.92 6.21
C GLY A 163 18.23 23.97 5.54
N GLY A 164 18.87 25.00 5.01
CA GLY A 164 18.23 26.04 4.22
C GLY A 164 17.36 27.01 5.03
N ILE A 165 16.45 27.67 4.33
CA ILE A 165 15.70 28.82 4.86
C ILE A 165 14.69 28.42 5.93
N GLN A 166 14.14 27.20 5.88
CA GLN A 166 13.15 26.76 6.87
C GLN A 166 13.77 26.55 8.25
N ILE A 167 14.94 25.90 8.32
CA ILE A 167 15.68 25.73 9.59
C ILE A 167 16.15 27.08 10.15
N SER A 168 16.58 28.01 9.29
CA SER A 168 16.95 29.35 9.76
C SER A 168 15.75 30.17 10.24
N THR A 169 14.59 30.06 9.59
CA THR A 169 13.31 30.62 10.07
C THR A 169 12.90 30.00 11.40
N LEU A 170 13.05 28.69 11.56
CA LEU A 170 12.77 27.99 12.82
C LEU A 170 13.67 28.50 13.95
N GLY A 171 14.98 28.61 13.70
CA GLY A 171 15.94 29.17 14.65
C GLY A 171 15.62 30.61 15.05
N ARG A 172 15.24 31.46 14.10
CA ARG A 172 14.80 32.85 14.36
C ARG A 172 13.54 32.89 15.24
N SER A 173 12.60 31.98 14.99
CA SER A 173 11.33 31.87 15.73
C SER A 173 11.57 31.46 17.18
N VAL A 174 12.37 30.42 17.41
CA VAL A 174 12.75 29.93 18.75
C VAL A 174 13.57 30.99 19.49
N TYR A 175 14.52 31.64 18.81
CA TYR A 175 15.33 32.69 19.43
C TYR A 175 14.49 33.89 19.89
N ALA A 176 13.50 34.31 19.10
CA ALA A 176 12.58 35.35 19.50
C ALA A 176 11.75 34.97 20.75
N ARG A 177 11.19 33.75 20.80
CA ARG A 177 10.47 33.27 22.01
C ARG A 177 11.39 33.13 23.23
N TYR A 178 12.63 32.70 23.02
CA TYR A 178 13.63 32.58 24.07
C TYR A 178 13.92 33.94 24.70
N LEU A 179 14.19 34.97 23.89
CA LEU A 179 14.40 36.34 24.38
C LEU A 179 13.17 36.90 25.11
N GLN A 180 11.97 36.70 24.56
CA GLN A 180 10.71 37.09 25.22
C GLN A 180 10.55 36.43 26.59
N LYS A 181 10.91 35.14 26.73
CA LYS A 181 10.87 34.42 28.02
C LYS A 181 11.93 34.89 29.00
N GLN A 182 13.04 35.46 28.52
CA GLN A 182 14.04 36.13 29.37
C GLN A 182 13.61 37.56 29.77
N GLY A 183 12.43 38.02 29.34
CA GLY A 183 11.93 39.37 29.63
C GLY A 183 12.46 40.45 28.68
N VAL A 184 13.11 40.06 27.57
CA VAL A 184 13.56 41.02 26.55
C VAL A 184 12.41 41.27 25.58
N GLU A 185 12.02 42.53 25.44
CA GLU A 185 10.96 42.94 24.50
C GLU A 185 11.50 42.94 23.07
N VAL A 186 11.22 41.86 22.32
CA VAL A 186 11.56 41.74 20.90
C VAL A 186 10.32 41.40 20.07
N PRO A 187 10.19 41.99 18.86
CA PRO A 187 9.12 41.62 17.95
C PRO A 187 9.30 40.18 17.47
N PHE A 188 8.18 39.46 17.30
CA PHE A 188 8.21 38.13 16.71
C PHE A 188 8.38 38.24 15.18
N PRO A 189 9.20 37.39 14.53
CA PRO A 189 9.38 37.43 13.08
C PRO A 189 8.05 37.22 12.34
N GLU A 190 7.77 38.05 11.33
CA GLU A 190 6.54 37.93 10.53
C GLU A 190 6.45 36.60 9.77
N ASP A 191 7.59 36.11 9.29
CA ASP A 191 7.74 34.82 8.61
C ASP A 191 7.98 33.65 9.58
N GLY A 192 7.99 33.90 10.89
CA GLY A 192 8.31 32.91 11.90
C GLY A 192 7.21 31.86 12.09
N TYR A 193 7.61 30.68 12.56
CA TYR A 193 6.68 29.64 12.99
C TYR A 193 6.03 30.06 14.32
N GLN A 194 4.69 30.10 14.38
CA GLN A 194 3.96 30.73 15.48
C GLN A 194 3.33 29.76 16.49
N GLY A 195 3.40 28.44 16.24
CA GLY A 195 2.74 27.45 17.10
C GLY A 195 3.29 27.41 18.52
N ASP A 196 2.45 26.97 19.47
CA ASP A 196 2.79 26.95 20.90
C ASP A 196 4.05 26.12 21.20
N TYR A 197 4.27 25.06 20.44
CA TYR A 197 5.49 24.23 20.51
C TYR A 197 6.79 25.03 20.36
N ILE A 198 6.79 26.16 19.63
CA ILE A 198 7.98 27.02 19.51
C ILE A 198 8.33 27.68 20.84
N ALA A 199 7.32 28.09 21.61
CA ALA A 199 7.53 28.62 22.94
C ALA A 199 8.03 27.51 23.89
N ASP A 200 7.51 26.29 23.78
CA ASP A 200 7.96 25.17 24.61
C ASP A 200 9.41 24.79 24.33
N ILE A 201 9.81 24.69 23.06
CA ILE A 201 11.20 24.48 22.66
C ILE A 201 12.11 25.59 23.20
N ALA A 202 11.68 26.85 23.11
CA ALA A 202 12.44 27.97 23.64
C ALA A 202 12.61 27.90 25.17
N ALA A 203 11.60 27.40 25.90
CA ALA A 203 11.69 27.22 27.35
C ALA A 203 12.74 26.19 27.75
N GLU A 204 12.89 25.11 26.98
CA GLU A 204 13.88 24.06 27.23
C GLU A 204 15.33 24.52 27.02
N LEU A 205 15.53 25.60 26.26
CA LEU A 205 16.85 26.21 26.05
C LEU A 205 17.23 27.21 27.16
N LEU A 206 16.28 27.66 28.00
CA LEU A 206 16.55 28.62 29.08
C LEU A 206 17.61 28.13 30.10
N PRO A 207 17.61 26.85 30.55
CA PRO A 207 18.64 26.35 31.46
C PRO A 207 20.06 26.39 30.86
N ARG A 208 20.18 26.52 29.54
CA ARG A 208 21.44 26.55 28.79
C ARG A 208 21.88 27.97 28.44
N SER A 209 21.27 29.00 29.03
CA SER A 209 21.51 30.41 28.67
C SER A 209 22.98 30.82 28.66
N ALA A 210 23.76 30.30 29.62
CA ALA A 210 25.19 30.58 29.73
C ALA A 210 26.00 30.11 28.50
N GLU A 211 25.55 29.09 27.77
CA GLU A 211 26.19 28.62 26.53
C GLU A 211 26.08 29.68 25.41
N PHE A 212 25.02 30.49 25.43
CA PHE A 212 24.67 31.39 24.33
C PHE A 212 25.17 32.84 24.55
N GLU A 213 25.53 33.22 25.78
CA GLU A 213 25.93 34.60 26.14
C GLU A 213 27.09 35.15 25.29
N ARG A 214 28.01 34.28 24.85
CA ARG A 214 29.21 34.66 24.10
C ARG A 214 29.14 34.28 22.62
N MET A 215 28.02 33.71 22.17
CA MET A 215 27.86 33.27 20.78
C MET A 215 27.38 34.45 19.91
N PRO A 216 27.93 34.62 18.69
CA PRO A 216 27.35 35.53 17.71
C PRO A 216 25.91 35.15 17.40
N ARG A 217 25.05 36.15 17.17
CA ARG A 217 23.61 35.95 16.91
C ARG A 217 23.33 34.90 15.84
N ASP A 218 24.07 34.91 14.74
CA ASP A 218 23.86 33.97 13.63
C ASP A 218 24.16 32.53 14.04
N GLN A 219 25.18 32.33 14.89
CA GLN A 219 25.50 31.00 15.43
C GLN A 219 24.45 30.53 16.45
N ILE A 220 23.86 31.46 17.23
CA ILE A 220 22.74 31.14 18.12
C ILE A 220 21.53 30.67 17.30
N ILE A 221 21.18 31.43 16.25
CA ILE A 221 20.05 31.09 15.37
C ILE A 221 20.27 29.71 14.72
N GLU A 222 21.47 29.42 14.21
CA GLU A 222 21.79 28.10 13.64
C GLU A 222 21.65 26.99 14.69
N THR A 223 22.19 27.21 15.89
CA THR A 223 22.14 26.25 17.00
C THR A 223 20.69 25.97 17.44
N PHE A 224 19.89 27.02 17.55
CA PHE A 224 18.48 26.93 17.94
C PHE A 224 17.66 26.24 16.84
N GLY A 225 17.92 26.58 15.58
CA GLY A 225 17.25 25.95 14.43
C GLY A 225 17.54 24.45 14.36
N ARG A 226 18.80 24.05 14.54
CA ARG A 226 19.19 22.63 14.57
C ARG A 226 18.55 21.89 15.76
N TYR A 227 18.66 22.46 16.96
CA TYR A 227 18.05 21.86 18.16
C TYR A 227 16.54 21.68 18.01
N ALA A 228 15.85 22.71 17.52
CA ALA A 228 14.41 22.66 17.30
C ALA A 228 14.04 21.64 16.21
N GLY A 229 14.78 21.61 15.09
CA GLY A 229 14.58 20.64 14.02
C GLY A 229 14.77 19.21 14.51
N ASP A 230 15.85 18.92 15.22
CA ASP A 230 16.13 17.59 15.77
C ASP A 230 15.03 17.13 16.75
N LYS A 231 14.57 18.04 17.62
CA LYS A 231 13.49 17.75 18.56
C LYS A 231 12.16 17.47 17.85
N ILE A 232 11.76 18.34 16.92
CA ILE A 232 10.52 18.19 16.15
C ILE A 232 10.57 16.89 15.32
N LEU A 233 11.72 16.57 14.71
CA LEU A 233 11.89 15.30 14.02
C LEU A 233 11.69 14.10 14.97
N GLY A 234 12.23 14.16 16.18
CA GLY A 234 12.00 13.14 17.21
C GLY A 234 10.52 12.94 17.55
N GLU A 235 9.77 14.03 17.72
CA GLU A 235 8.32 14.02 17.96
C GLU A 235 7.56 13.43 16.76
N ILE A 236 7.88 13.87 15.54
CA ILE A 236 7.33 13.33 14.29
C ILE A 236 7.54 11.81 14.22
N LEU A 237 8.75 11.31 14.51
CA LEU A 237 9.05 9.89 14.46
C LEU A 237 8.32 9.09 15.57
N GLU A 238 8.02 9.71 16.70
CA GLU A 238 7.17 9.11 17.74
C GLU A 238 5.70 9.03 17.29
N ASP A 239 5.16 10.10 16.70
CA ASP A 239 3.80 10.11 16.15
C ASP A 239 3.61 9.05 15.05
N LEU A 240 4.62 8.90 14.19
CA LEU A 240 4.64 7.84 13.17
C LEU A 240 4.67 6.44 13.81
N ARG A 241 5.39 6.26 14.92
CA ARG A 241 5.38 4.99 15.66
C ARG A 241 4.01 4.69 16.27
N ARG A 242 3.25 5.70 16.72
CA ARG A 242 1.86 5.53 17.21
C ARG A 242 0.91 4.99 16.13
N VAL A 243 1.14 5.32 14.85
CA VAL A 243 0.40 4.75 13.71
C VAL A 243 1.02 3.46 13.16
N GLY A 244 2.00 2.87 13.85
CA GLY A 244 2.64 1.63 13.46
C GLY A 244 3.61 1.76 12.28
N VAL A 245 4.15 2.97 12.06
CA VAL A 245 5.15 3.26 11.03
C VAL A 245 6.53 3.38 11.67
N GLN A 246 7.51 2.70 11.08
CA GLN A 246 8.92 2.76 11.46
C GLN A 246 9.77 2.89 10.20
N PHE A 247 10.90 3.59 10.30
CA PHE A 247 11.83 3.78 9.19
C PHE A 247 13.10 2.99 9.42
N ASP A 248 13.61 2.41 8.33
CA ASP A 248 14.86 1.66 8.30
C ASP A 248 16.06 2.61 8.07
N SER A 249 15.80 3.77 7.45
CA SER A 249 16.81 4.79 7.12
C SER A 249 16.24 6.20 7.30
N ILE A 250 17.04 7.09 7.88
CA ILE A 250 16.77 8.54 7.93
C ILE A 250 17.86 9.24 7.13
N PHE A 251 17.50 9.83 5.99
CA PHE A 251 18.44 10.47 5.08
C PHE A 251 18.45 11.99 5.31
N GLN A 252 19.63 12.53 5.63
CA GLN A 252 19.83 13.97 5.85
C GLN A 252 20.26 14.66 4.55
N GLU A 253 19.52 15.68 4.11
CA GLU A 253 19.87 16.47 2.92
C GLU A 253 21.29 17.03 3.00
N SER A 254 21.72 17.52 4.17
CA SER A 254 23.06 18.09 4.37
C SER A 254 24.19 17.12 4.01
N SER A 255 23.94 15.80 4.06
CA SER A 255 24.91 14.78 3.66
C SER A 255 25.24 14.82 2.16
N LEU A 256 24.32 15.26 1.30
CA LEU A 256 24.55 15.41 -0.14
C LEU A 256 25.61 16.47 -0.43
N TYR A 257 25.57 17.57 0.33
CA TYR A 257 26.51 18.68 0.19
C TYR A 257 27.86 18.36 0.84
N LYS A 258 27.85 17.83 2.08
CA LYS A 258 29.09 17.44 2.79
C LYS A 258 29.93 16.42 2.03
N GLN A 259 29.30 15.58 1.21
CA GLN A 259 29.96 14.55 0.41
C GLN A 259 30.11 14.94 -1.07
N ASP A 260 29.85 16.21 -1.43
CA ASP A 260 29.91 16.75 -2.79
C ASP A 260 29.08 15.97 -3.82
N LYS A 261 28.05 15.22 -3.40
CA LYS A 261 27.23 14.37 -4.27
C LYS A 261 26.48 15.20 -5.32
N VAL A 262 26.05 16.41 -4.96
CA VAL A 262 25.39 17.34 -5.90
C VAL A 262 26.36 17.71 -7.02
N ARG A 263 27.57 18.18 -6.66
CA ARG A 263 28.60 18.54 -7.63
C ARG A 263 29.00 17.37 -8.53
N GLN A 264 29.25 16.19 -7.95
CA GLN A 264 29.58 14.98 -8.71
C GLN A 264 28.48 14.60 -9.72
N THR A 265 27.21 14.85 -9.38
CA THR A 265 26.08 14.58 -10.26
C THR A 265 26.05 15.55 -11.42
N ILE A 266 26.29 16.85 -11.16
CA ILE A 266 26.42 17.87 -12.21
C ILE A 266 27.60 17.56 -13.14
N ASP A 267 28.74 17.17 -12.61
CA ASP A 267 29.93 16.84 -13.40
C ASP A 267 29.70 15.63 -14.32
N GLU A 268 28.94 14.63 -13.85
CA GLU A 268 28.53 13.49 -14.68
C GLU A 268 27.57 13.90 -15.80
N LEU A 269 26.60 14.76 -15.50
CA LEU A 269 25.68 15.31 -16.52
C LEU A 269 26.46 16.11 -17.59
N LYS A 270 27.49 16.87 -17.18
CA LYS A 270 28.41 17.57 -18.11
C LYS A 270 29.18 16.58 -18.98
N ALA A 271 29.77 15.55 -18.38
CA ALA A 271 30.53 14.54 -19.11
C ALA A 271 29.70 13.78 -20.16
N LYS A 272 28.39 13.62 -19.91
CA LYS A 272 27.43 13.02 -20.84
C LYS A 272 26.84 14.02 -21.85
N ASN A 273 27.30 15.28 -21.88
CA ASN A 273 26.77 16.37 -22.72
C ASN A 273 25.26 16.64 -22.54
N LEU A 274 24.74 16.40 -21.34
CA LEU A 274 23.31 16.54 -21.02
C LEU A 274 22.95 17.93 -20.50
N VAL A 275 23.93 18.80 -20.31
CA VAL A 275 23.72 20.18 -19.85
C VAL A 275 24.31 21.19 -20.81
N TYR A 276 23.85 22.42 -20.72
CA TYR A 276 24.36 23.57 -21.47
C TYR A 276 24.21 24.85 -20.66
N GLU A 277 24.98 25.87 -21.00
CA GLU A 277 24.86 27.20 -20.39
C GLU A 277 23.98 28.11 -21.25
N GLN A 278 23.06 28.83 -20.62
CA GLN A 278 22.24 29.85 -21.25
C GLN A 278 21.87 30.89 -20.20
N GLU A 279 22.00 32.17 -20.56
CA GLU A 279 21.66 33.32 -19.69
C GLU A 279 22.39 33.30 -18.34
N GLY A 280 23.63 32.81 -18.33
CA GLY A 280 24.46 32.67 -17.12
C GLY A 280 24.03 31.53 -16.18
N ALA A 281 23.02 30.74 -16.53
CA ALA A 281 22.56 29.57 -15.79
C ALA A 281 22.98 28.27 -16.49
N LEU A 282 23.08 27.18 -15.71
CA LEU A 282 23.32 25.82 -16.22
C LEU A 282 22.00 25.07 -16.35
N TRP A 283 21.67 24.64 -17.56
CA TRP A 283 20.42 23.99 -17.93
C TRP A 283 20.65 22.51 -18.25
N LEU A 284 19.70 21.66 -17.85
CA LEU A 284 19.57 20.26 -18.23
C LEU A 284 18.72 20.14 -19.49
N ARG A 285 19.22 19.37 -20.48
CA ARG A 285 18.50 18.98 -21.70
C ARG A 285 17.40 17.94 -21.43
N SER A 286 16.51 18.20 -20.49
CA SER A 286 15.50 17.25 -20.04
C SER A 286 14.43 16.98 -21.09
N THR A 287 14.20 17.89 -22.05
CA THR A 287 13.28 17.67 -23.19
C THR A 287 13.68 16.49 -24.06
N SER A 288 14.99 16.20 -24.16
CA SER A 288 15.51 15.03 -24.87
C SER A 288 15.10 13.70 -24.23
N PHE A 289 14.54 13.75 -23.01
CA PHE A 289 14.13 12.59 -22.21
C PHE A 289 12.65 12.68 -21.79
N GLY A 290 11.83 13.46 -22.52
CA GLY A 290 10.37 13.49 -22.35
C GLY A 290 9.83 14.52 -21.35
N ASP A 291 10.65 15.45 -20.86
CA ASP A 291 10.18 16.61 -20.08
C ASP A 291 9.56 17.69 -21.00
N ASP A 292 8.73 18.58 -20.45
CA ASP A 292 8.04 19.62 -21.22
C ASP A 292 8.95 20.80 -21.61
N LYS A 293 9.98 21.07 -20.79
CA LYS A 293 11.01 22.08 -21.03
C LYS A 293 12.29 21.73 -20.30
N ASP A 294 13.39 22.23 -20.83
CA ASP A 294 14.71 22.12 -20.20
C ASP A 294 14.71 22.81 -18.84
N ARG A 295 15.49 22.27 -17.89
CA ARG A 295 15.42 22.67 -16.48
C ARG A 295 16.73 23.28 -16.01
N VAL A 296 16.63 24.39 -15.29
CA VAL A 296 17.78 25.00 -14.62
C VAL A 296 18.25 24.10 -13.48
N LEU A 297 19.54 23.77 -13.46
CA LEU A 297 20.23 23.08 -12.37
C LEU A 297 20.98 24.06 -11.47
N ILE A 298 21.63 25.05 -12.07
CA ILE A 298 22.38 26.11 -11.39
C ILE A 298 21.88 27.46 -11.92
N LYS A 299 21.43 28.32 -11.01
CA LYS A 299 20.96 29.68 -11.30
C LYS A 299 22.12 30.59 -11.71
N SER A 300 21.81 31.75 -12.26
CA SER A 300 22.80 32.75 -12.67
C SER A 300 23.61 33.36 -11.51
N ASP A 301 23.11 33.26 -10.27
CA ASP A 301 23.81 33.62 -9.04
C ASP A 301 24.77 32.51 -8.52
N GLY A 302 24.88 31.39 -9.25
CA GLY A 302 25.69 30.23 -8.88
C GLY A 302 25.04 29.27 -7.90
N SER A 303 23.85 29.57 -7.38
CA SER A 303 23.14 28.68 -6.45
C SER A 303 22.39 27.55 -7.15
N TYR A 304 22.30 26.38 -6.49
CA TYR A 304 21.53 25.25 -7.01
C TYR A 304 20.03 25.51 -7.02
N THR A 305 19.32 24.93 -7.98
CA THR A 305 17.85 24.74 -7.89
C THR A 305 17.53 23.51 -7.06
N TYR A 306 16.28 23.34 -6.64
CA TYR A 306 15.82 22.12 -5.93
C TYR A 306 15.98 20.83 -6.75
N LEU A 307 16.03 20.94 -8.08
CA LEU A 307 16.20 19.77 -8.94
C LEU A 307 17.60 19.15 -8.82
N SER A 308 18.63 19.96 -8.59
CA SER A 308 20.01 19.49 -8.47
C SER A 308 20.25 18.51 -7.30
N PRO A 309 19.89 18.84 -6.03
CA PRO A 309 19.99 17.89 -4.93
C PRO A 309 19.05 16.70 -5.10
N ASP A 310 17.86 16.87 -5.68
CA ASP A 310 16.94 15.75 -5.93
C ASP A 310 17.52 14.72 -6.91
N ILE A 311 18.12 15.16 -8.02
CA ILE A 311 18.79 14.24 -8.96
C ILE A 311 19.94 13.53 -8.24
N ALA A 312 20.73 14.26 -7.45
CA ALA A 312 21.86 13.70 -6.73
C ALA A 312 21.41 12.64 -5.69
N TYR A 313 20.31 12.91 -5.00
CA TYR A 313 19.71 11.99 -4.05
C TYR A 313 19.16 10.73 -4.71
N HIS A 314 18.46 10.86 -5.84
CA HIS A 314 17.95 9.69 -6.56
C HIS A 314 19.08 8.86 -7.19
N ARG A 315 20.14 9.52 -7.69
CA ARG A 315 21.38 8.86 -8.10
C ARG A 315 22.03 8.11 -6.94
N ASP A 316 22.03 8.67 -5.74
CA ASP A 316 22.51 7.99 -4.53
C ASP A 316 21.68 6.73 -4.22
N LYS A 317 20.34 6.81 -4.28
CA LYS A 317 19.47 5.64 -4.13
C LYS A 317 19.82 4.53 -5.13
N PHE A 318 19.99 4.85 -6.40
CA PHE A 318 20.41 3.84 -7.39
C PHE A 318 21.79 3.26 -7.09
N LYS A 319 22.75 4.09 -6.66
CA LYS A 319 24.08 3.61 -6.25
C LYS A 319 24.06 2.71 -5.02
N ARG A 320 23.07 2.85 -4.13
CA ARG A 320 22.82 1.92 -3.02
C ARG A 320 22.25 0.57 -3.47
N GLY A 321 21.93 0.41 -4.75
CA GLY A 321 21.59 -0.87 -5.38
C GLY A 321 20.10 -1.20 -5.33
N PHE A 322 19.22 -0.21 -5.21
CA PHE A 322 17.77 -0.42 -5.28
C PHE A 322 17.30 -0.62 -6.73
N ASP A 323 16.55 -1.69 -6.97
CA ASP A 323 15.91 -2.00 -8.25
C ASP A 323 14.60 -1.22 -8.42
N LEU A 324 13.91 -0.91 -7.32
CA LEU A 324 12.64 -0.19 -7.31
C LEU A 324 12.69 0.96 -6.31
N LEU A 325 12.37 2.17 -6.75
CA LEU A 325 12.20 3.36 -5.93
C LEU A 325 10.73 3.76 -5.96
N VAL A 326 10.11 3.85 -4.79
CA VAL A 326 8.75 4.37 -4.64
C VAL A 326 8.82 5.63 -3.78
N ASN A 327 8.47 6.77 -4.35
CA ASN A 327 8.34 8.01 -3.58
C ASN A 327 6.87 8.34 -3.39
N VAL A 328 6.47 8.59 -2.14
CA VAL A 328 5.10 8.95 -1.78
C VAL A 328 5.04 10.43 -1.44
N TRP A 329 4.52 11.21 -2.38
CA TRP A 329 4.46 12.67 -2.34
C TRP A 329 3.03 13.19 -2.29
N GLY A 330 2.85 14.47 -1.95
CA GLY A 330 1.58 15.16 -2.12
C GLY A 330 1.23 15.39 -3.59
N ALA A 331 -0.06 15.46 -3.91
CA ALA A 331 -0.55 15.71 -5.27
C ALA A 331 -0.09 17.07 -5.86
N ASP A 332 0.26 18.03 -5.01
CA ASP A 332 0.85 19.31 -5.37
C ASP A 332 2.24 19.19 -6.01
N HIS A 333 2.89 18.02 -5.90
CA HIS A 333 4.17 17.73 -6.55
C HIS A 333 4.04 16.95 -7.87
N ALA A 334 2.82 16.72 -8.37
CA ALA A 334 2.60 15.95 -9.61
C ALA A 334 3.37 16.50 -10.82
N GLY A 335 3.41 17.83 -10.99
CA GLY A 335 4.16 18.51 -12.06
C GLY A 335 5.69 18.47 -11.90
N TYR A 336 6.20 17.96 -10.78
CA TYR A 336 7.62 17.80 -10.51
C TYR A 336 8.15 16.41 -10.89
N GLY A 337 7.28 15.40 -10.97
CA GLY A 337 7.70 14.04 -11.30
C GLY A 337 8.41 13.89 -12.66
N PRO A 338 7.87 14.44 -13.76
CA PRO A 338 8.44 14.26 -15.10
C PRO A 338 9.90 14.72 -15.25
N ARG A 339 10.24 15.89 -14.69
CA ARG A 339 11.60 16.44 -14.78
C ARG A 339 12.65 15.58 -14.05
N LEU A 340 12.29 14.99 -12.91
CA LEU A 340 13.19 14.10 -12.18
C LEU A 340 13.40 12.79 -12.96
N LYS A 341 12.32 12.21 -13.50
CA LYS A 341 12.41 11.02 -14.36
C LYS A 341 13.28 11.27 -15.59
N ALA A 342 13.11 12.41 -16.26
CA ALA A 342 13.91 12.80 -17.41
C ALA A 342 15.41 12.90 -17.07
N ALA A 343 15.76 13.50 -15.92
CA ALA A 343 17.14 13.58 -15.47
C ALA A 343 17.77 12.21 -15.19
N LEU A 344 17.02 11.31 -14.54
CA LEU A 344 17.48 9.95 -14.23
C LEU A 344 17.64 9.09 -15.48
N LEU A 345 16.71 9.23 -16.43
CA LEU A 345 16.83 8.57 -17.73
C LEU A 345 18.07 9.05 -18.49
N GLY A 346 18.36 10.36 -18.46
CA GLY A 346 19.59 10.92 -19.03
C GLY A 346 20.87 10.36 -18.39
N LEU A 347 20.86 10.15 -17.07
CA LEU A 347 21.97 9.50 -16.37
C LEU A 347 22.14 8.01 -16.74
N GLY A 348 21.13 7.39 -17.35
CA GLY A 348 21.12 6.01 -17.80
C GLY A 348 20.38 5.05 -16.87
N TYR A 349 19.56 5.57 -15.94
CA TYR A 349 18.72 4.74 -15.08
C TYR A 349 17.38 4.42 -15.76
N PRO A 350 16.83 3.20 -15.58
CA PRO A 350 15.56 2.83 -16.20
C PRO A 350 14.38 3.67 -15.67
N ALA A 351 13.49 4.10 -16.57
CA ALA A 351 12.37 4.99 -16.24
C ALA A 351 11.28 4.33 -15.38
N ASP A 352 11.18 3.00 -15.46
CA ASP A 352 10.27 2.13 -14.72
C ASP A 352 10.78 1.79 -13.31
N HIS A 353 12.05 2.04 -13.01
CA HIS A 353 12.58 1.82 -11.66
C HIS A 353 12.16 2.92 -10.66
N LEU A 354 11.64 4.08 -11.10
CA LEU A 354 11.11 5.14 -10.24
C LEU A 354 9.59 5.23 -10.37
N HIS A 355 8.88 4.87 -9.30
CA HIS A 355 7.45 5.04 -9.15
C HIS A 355 7.13 6.23 -8.24
N LEU A 356 6.30 7.14 -8.72
CA LEU A 356 5.86 8.31 -7.97
C LEU A 356 4.39 8.12 -7.60
N VAL A 357 4.12 8.10 -6.31
CA VAL A 357 2.80 7.95 -5.71
C VAL A 357 2.36 9.32 -5.22
N PHE A 358 1.32 9.87 -5.84
CA PHE A 358 0.77 11.18 -5.49
C PHE A 358 -0.48 11.04 -4.63
N ILE A 359 -0.34 11.30 -3.34
CA ILE A 359 -1.42 11.25 -2.35
C ILE A 359 -2.28 12.51 -2.47
N GLN A 360 -3.58 12.34 -2.69
CA GLN A 360 -4.55 13.43 -2.62
C GLN A 360 -4.81 13.89 -1.19
N MET A 361 -5.18 15.16 -1.06
CA MET A 361 -5.50 15.78 0.23
C MET A 361 -6.61 15.03 0.98
N VAL A 362 -6.52 15.10 2.30
CA VAL A 362 -7.50 14.56 3.24
C VAL A 362 -8.27 15.71 3.86
N SER A 363 -9.59 15.60 3.86
CA SER A 363 -10.48 16.50 4.58
C SER A 363 -11.00 15.78 5.82
N LEU A 364 -10.97 16.46 6.97
CA LEU A 364 -11.58 15.95 8.19
C LEU A 364 -13.05 16.35 8.24
N ILE A 365 -13.94 15.39 8.48
CA ILE A 365 -15.36 15.64 8.70
C ILE A 365 -15.68 15.38 10.16
N ARG A 366 -16.37 16.33 10.80
CA ARG A 366 -16.89 16.22 12.17
C ARG A 366 -18.32 16.74 12.18
N GLU A 367 -19.24 15.95 12.72
CA GLU A 367 -20.67 16.28 12.79
C GLU A 367 -21.27 16.66 11.41
N GLY A 368 -20.75 16.08 10.33
CA GLY A 368 -21.20 16.34 8.95
C GLY A 368 -20.59 17.59 8.30
N GLU A 369 -19.76 18.35 9.00
CA GLU A 369 -19.10 19.55 8.48
C GLU A 369 -17.60 19.33 8.25
N THR A 370 -17.05 19.96 7.21
CA THR A 370 -15.61 19.92 6.94
C THR A 370 -14.86 20.84 7.88
N VAL A 371 -13.92 20.29 8.65
CA VAL A 371 -13.05 21.08 9.52
C VAL A 371 -11.96 21.73 8.67
N SER A 372 -11.90 23.07 8.69
CA SER A 372 -10.93 23.84 7.91
C SER A 372 -9.50 23.68 8.43
N MET A 373 -8.59 23.20 7.57
CA MET A 373 -7.16 23.16 7.84
C MET A 373 -6.52 24.55 7.62
N SER A 374 -6.73 25.47 8.56
CA SER A 374 -6.12 26.81 8.51
C SER A 374 -4.71 26.81 9.13
N THR A 375 -3.69 26.96 8.29
CA THR A 375 -2.26 27.02 8.64
C THR A 375 -1.82 28.29 9.39
N ARG A 376 -2.71 29.27 9.64
CA ARG A 376 -2.34 30.58 10.21
C ARG A 376 -2.95 30.88 11.60
N ARG A 377 -3.71 29.97 12.20
CA ARG A 377 -4.32 30.15 13.54
C ARG A 377 -4.11 28.98 14.52
N ALA A 378 -3.18 28.06 14.22
CA ALA A 378 -2.75 26.99 15.11
C ALA A 378 -3.82 25.99 15.60
N THR A 379 -5.01 25.94 14.98
CA THR A 379 -6.00 24.88 15.19
C THR A 379 -6.02 23.93 13.98
N TYR A 380 -4.95 23.18 13.77
CA TYR A 380 -4.98 22.02 12.89
C TYR A 380 -5.06 20.76 13.77
N GLU A 381 -5.93 19.82 13.40
CA GLU A 381 -5.98 18.52 14.06
C GLU A 381 -4.71 17.74 13.70
N THR A 382 -3.95 17.39 14.74
CA THR A 382 -2.69 16.66 14.56
C THR A 382 -2.97 15.19 14.25
N LEU A 383 -1.99 14.49 13.67
CA LEU A 383 -2.04 13.04 13.52
C LEU A 383 -2.19 12.37 14.89
N GLU A 384 -1.51 12.91 15.91
CA GLU A 384 -1.59 12.40 17.27
C GLU A 384 -3.03 12.46 17.82
N ASP A 385 -3.73 13.59 17.62
CA ASP A 385 -5.11 13.77 18.09
C ASP A 385 -6.07 12.76 17.44
N VAL A 386 -5.96 12.58 16.12
CA VAL A 386 -6.76 11.59 15.38
C VAL A 386 -6.53 10.19 15.93
N VAL A 387 -5.26 9.80 16.13
CA VAL A 387 -4.91 8.46 16.60
C VAL A 387 -5.32 8.23 18.05
N LYS A 388 -5.19 9.24 18.92
CA LYS A 388 -5.73 9.19 20.29
C LYS A 388 -7.24 9.01 20.30
N ALA A 389 -7.94 9.65 19.36
CA ALA A 389 -9.40 9.64 19.31
C ALA A 389 -9.99 8.32 18.76
N VAL A 390 -9.36 7.69 17.77
CA VAL A 390 -9.94 6.52 17.07
C VAL A 390 -9.10 5.25 17.16
N GLY A 391 -7.85 5.35 17.63
CA GLY A 391 -6.91 4.24 17.66
C GLY A 391 -6.16 4.03 16.34
N LYS A 392 -5.01 3.34 16.44
CA LYS A 392 -4.10 3.04 15.32
C LYS A 392 -4.82 2.35 14.16
N ASP A 393 -5.55 1.27 14.45
CA ASP A 393 -6.09 0.39 13.41
C ASP A 393 -7.17 1.08 12.58
N VAL A 394 -8.06 1.83 13.25
CA VAL A 394 -9.08 2.65 12.60
C VAL A 394 -8.44 3.72 11.71
N ALA A 395 -7.48 4.48 12.25
CA ALA A 395 -6.78 5.51 11.50
C ALA A 395 -6.13 4.92 10.23
N ARG A 396 -5.41 3.80 10.37
CA ARG A 396 -4.76 3.12 9.23
C ARG A 396 -5.76 2.69 8.17
N TYR A 397 -6.82 2.00 8.55
CA TYR A 397 -7.79 1.52 7.57
C TYR A 397 -8.52 2.69 6.87
N PHE A 398 -8.93 3.72 7.61
CA PHE A 398 -9.66 4.85 7.04
C PHE A 398 -8.81 5.62 6.02
N PHE A 399 -7.50 5.77 6.25
CA PHE A 399 -6.59 6.32 5.24
C PHE A 399 -6.45 5.46 3.97
N MET A 400 -6.76 4.16 4.09
CA MET A 400 -6.61 3.14 3.05
C MET A 400 -7.90 2.73 2.36
N MET A 401 -9.07 3.17 2.85
CA MET A 401 -10.37 2.71 2.35
C MET A 401 -10.69 3.18 0.92
N ARG A 402 -9.92 4.13 0.39
CA ARG A 402 -10.00 4.61 -1.00
C ARG A 402 -8.63 4.65 -1.64
N SER A 403 -8.60 4.63 -2.98
CA SER A 403 -7.38 4.91 -3.73
C SER A 403 -6.73 6.20 -3.27
N TYR A 404 -5.41 6.20 -3.12
CA TYR A 404 -4.64 7.41 -2.76
C TYR A 404 -4.75 8.52 -3.82
N GLN A 405 -5.15 8.18 -5.04
CA GLN A 405 -5.43 9.11 -6.12
C GLN A 405 -6.79 9.82 -5.99
N ALA A 406 -7.64 9.37 -5.06
CA ALA A 406 -8.92 10.01 -4.77
C ALA A 406 -8.82 10.87 -3.50
N GLN A 407 -9.55 11.99 -3.49
CA GLN A 407 -9.80 12.74 -2.26
C GLN A 407 -10.44 11.82 -1.21
N LEU A 408 -10.03 12.03 0.04
CA LEU A 408 -10.51 11.26 1.17
C LEU A 408 -11.13 12.18 2.19
N GLU A 409 -12.38 11.89 2.54
CA GLU A 409 -13.06 12.45 3.68
C GLU A 409 -12.89 11.49 4.86
N PHE A 410 -12.24 11.96 5.92
CA PHE A 410 -12.05 11.22 7.15
C PHE A 410 -13.20 11.59 8.11
N ASP A 411 -14.22 10.74 8.18
CA ASP A 411 -15.35 10.94 9.08
C ASP A 411 -14.98 10.48 10.51
N MET A 412 -14.81 11.44 11.41
CA MET A 412 -14.44 11.17 12.81
C MET A 412 -15.53 10.43 13.59
N GLU A 413 -16.80 10.67 13.27
CA GLU A 413 -17.90 10.05 13.99
C GLU A 413 -18.07 8.60 13.55
N LEU A 414 -17.95 8.33 12.24
CA LEU A 414 -17.91 6.95 11.75
C LEU A 414 -16.71 6.18 12.30
N ALA A 415 -15.55 6.82 12.40
CA ALA A 415 -14.32 6.19 12.90
C ALA A 415 -14.42 5.79 14.38
N LYS A 416 -15.18 6.52 15.20
CA LYS A 416 -15.38 6.19 16.63
C LYS A 416 -16.45 5.13 16.88
N LYS A 417 -17.31 4.82 15.91
CA LYS A 417 -18.40 3.87 16.11
C LYS A 417 -17.86 2.44 16.27
N GLU A 418 -18.33 1.75 17.29
CA GLU A 418 -18.17 0.30 17.47
C GLU A 418 -19.39 -0.44 16.91
N THR A 419 -19.71 -0.17 15.65
CA THR A 419 -20.86 -0.77 14.96
C THR A 419 -20.43 -1.36 13.63
N SER A 420 -21.32 -2.12 12.98
CA SER A 420 -21.07 -2.69 11.65
C SER A 420 -20.89 -1.64 10.53
N GLU A 421 -21.19 -0.36 10.80
CA GLU A 421 -20.91 0.74 9.87
C GLU A 421 -19.41 1.05 9.81
N ASN A 422 -18.68 0.84 10.91
CA ASN A 422 -17.23 1.02 10.95
C ASN A 422 -16.55 -0.23 10.34
N PRO A 423 -15.85 -0.08 9.20
CA PRO A 423 -15.27 -1.23 8.50
C PRO A 423 -14.15 -1.92 9.31
N VAL A 424 -13.44 -1.21 10.18
CA VAL A 424 -12.39 -1.83 11.02
C VAL A 424 -13.01 -2.69 12.08
N TYR A 425 -13.98 -2.15 12.81
CA TYR A 425 -14.74 -2.91 13.79
C TYR A 425 -15.35 -4.14 13.13
N TYR A 426 -15.96 -3.99 11.94
CA TYR A 426 -16.55 -5.10 11.20
C TYR A 426 -15.54 -6.21 10.86
N ILE A 427 -14.36 -5.86 10.34
CA ILE A 427 -13.31 -6.83 9.97
C ILE A 427 -12.73 -7.53 11.21
N GLN A 428 -12.36 -6.76 12.24
CA GLN A 428 -11.77 -7.30 13.45
C GLN A 428 -12.77 -8.18 14.21
N TYR A 429 -14.04 -7.77 14.24
CA TYR A 429 -15.10 -8.52 14.88
C TYR A 429 -15.40 -9.83 14.14
N ALA A 430 -15.33 -9.86 12.81
CA ALA A 430 -15.40 -11.11 12.05
C ALA A 430 -14.29 -12.09 12.46
N HIS A 431 -13.05 -11.60 12.61
CA HIS A 431 -11.94 -12.42 13.09
C HIS A 431 -12.16 -12.93 14.53
N ALA A 432 -12.49 -12.03 15.47
CA ALA A 432 -12.74 -12.37 16.87
C ALA A 432 -13.89 -13.37 17.02
N ARG A 433 -14.96 -13.21 16.23
CA ARG A 433 -16.09 -14.14 16.20
C ARG A 433 -15.68 -15.55 15.78
N ILE A 434 -14.80 -15.69 14.78
CA ILE A 434 -14.27 -17.01 14.41
C ILE A 434 -13.49 -17.63 15.57
N CYS A 435 -12.67 -16.85 16.27
CA CYS A 435 -11.98 -17.32 17.47
C CYS A 435 -12.96 -17.77 18.56
N SER A 436 -14.03 -17.02 18.83
CA SER A 436 -15.06 -17.41 19.80
C SER A 436 -15.81 -18.69 19.39
N ILE A 437 -16.02 -18.92 18.09
CA ILE A 437 -16.60 -20.18 17.59
C ILE A 437 -15.68 -21.36 17.90
N PHE A 438 -14.36 -21.18 17.78
CA PHE A 438 -13.38 -22.21 18.14
C PHE A 438 -13.39 -22.51 19.63
N GLU A 439 -13.42 -21.47 20.47
CA GLU A 439 -13.54 -21.62 21.93
C GLU A 439 -14.81 -22.38 22.28
N LYS A 440 -15.97 -21.98 21.72
CA LYS A 440 -17.25 -22.65 21.94
C LYS A 440 -17.23 -24.14 21.57
N ALA A 441 -16.67 -24.48 20.41
CA ALA A 441 -16.57 -25.88 19.97
C ALA A 441 -15.67 -26.72 20.91
N LEU A 442 -14.59 -26.13 21.40
CA LEU A 442 -13.69 -26.78 22.35
C LEU A 442 -14.37 -26.97 23.72
N GLU A 443 -15.11 -25.98 24.20
CA GLU A 443 -15.76 -26.04 25.52
C GLU A 443 -16.94 -27.01 25.54
N GLU A 444 -17.88 -26.86 24.59
CA GLU A 444 -19.15 -27.59 24.56
C GLU A 444 -18.99 -29.02 24.01
N GLN A 445 -18.15 -29.21 22.98
CA GLN A 445 -18.07 -30.48 22.26
C GLN A 445 -16.72 -31.20 22.38
N LYS A 446 -15.73 -30.57 23.02
CA LYS A 446 -14.33 -31.02 23.11
C LYS A 446 -13.70 -31.22 21.72
N ILE A 447 -14.08 -30.37 20.76
CA ILE A 447 -13.55 -30.39 19.39
C ILE A 447 -12.56 -29.25 19.23
N ALA A 448 -11.28 -29.59 19.05
CA ALA A 448 -10.26 -28.63 18.63
C ALA A 448 -10.34 -28.38 17.11
N VAL A 449 -9.77 -27.26 16.65
CA VAL A 449 -9.64 -26.95 15.21
C VAL A 449 -8.81 -28.04 14.52
N PRO A 450 -9.36 -28.77 13.55
CA PRO A 450 -8.66 -29.90 12.94
C PRO A 450 -7.80 -29.46 11.75
N ALA A 451 -6.74 -30.24 11.47
CA ALA A 451 -5.88 -30.09 10.28
C ALA A 451 -6.45 -30.84 9.07
N TYR A 452 -6.00 -30.48 7.87
CA TYR A 452 -6.57 -30.94 6.60
C TYR A 452 -6.95 -32.43 6.48
N LYS A 453 -8.16 -32.70 5.96
CA LYS A 453 -8.59 -34.04 5.50
C LYS A 453 -9.41 -34.00 4.21
N ASP A 454 -9.13 -34.93 3.30
CA ASP A 454 -9.84 -35.05 2.01
C ASP A 454 -11.36 -35.25 2.16
N GLU A 455 -11.78 -35.97 3.21
CA GLU A 455 -13.19 -36.28 3.50
C GLU A 455 -14.07 -35.04 3.74
N TRP A 456 -13.47 -33.90 4.12
CA TRP A 456 -14.24 -32.68 4.34
C TRP A 456 -14.85 -32.10 3.08
N SER A 457 -14.28 -32.41 1.91
CA SER A 457 -14.86 -32.03 0.62
C SER A 457 -16.25 -32.62 0.38
N ALA A 458 -16.65 -33.66 1.11
CA ALA A 458 -18.00 -34.23 1.08
C ALA A 458 -18.94 -33.63 2.15
N LEU A 459 -18.40 -32.91 3.14
CA LEU A 459 -19.15 -32.30 4.26
C LEU A 459 -19.32 -30.78 4.11
N LEU A 460 -18.61 -30.20 3.14
CA LEU A 460 -18.65 -28.79 2.76
C LEU A 460 -19.12 -28.70 1.30
N GLY A 461 -19.81 -27.62 0.95
CA GLY A 461 -20.41 -27.46 -0.37
C GLY A 461 -21.62 -26.53 -0.41
N LEU A 462 -21.84 -25.73 0.65
CA LEU A 462 -22.84 -24.68 0.58
C LEU A 462 -22.38 -23.59 -0.42
N PRO A 463 -23.32 -22.87 -1.07
CA PRO A 463 -22.97 -21.82 -2.03
C PRO A 463 -21.97 -20.80 -1.46
N GLU A 464 -22.19 -20.34 -0.22
CA GLU A 464 -21.38 -19.34 0.48
C GLU A 464 -20.03 -19.91 0.92
N GLU A 465 -19.95 -21.21 1.24
CA GLU A 465 -18.67 -21.88 1.49
C GLU A 465 -17.82 -21.92 0.21
N THR A 466 -18.47 -22.10 -0.95
CA THR A 466 -17.79 -22.09 -2.26
C THR A 466 -17.34 -20.69 -2.63
N GLU A 467 -18.22 -19.69 -2.51
CA GLU A 467 -17.91 -18.27 -2.75
C GLU A 467 -16.74 -17.79 -1.88
N MET A 468 -16.78 -18.08 -0.58
CA MET A 468 -15.66 -17.78 0.30
C MET A 468 -14.39 -18.56 -0.07
N ALA A 469 -14.49 -19.85 -0.43
CA ALA A 469 -13.31 -20.60 -0.87
C ALA A 469 -12.63 -19.98 -2.10
N GLN A 470 -13.41 -19.47 -3.05
CA GLN A 470 -12.90 -18.73 -4.20
C GLN A 470 -12.16 -17.47 -3.75
N LEU A 471 -12.81 -16.63 -2.94
CA LEU A 471 -12.22 -15.40 -2.43
C LEU A 471 -10.93 -15.66 -1.64
N LEU A 472 -10.88 -16.74 -0.84
CA LEU A 472 -9.66 -17.15 -0.13
C LEU A 472 -8.53 -17.50 -1.09
N LEU A 473 -8.82 -18.22 -2.17
CA LEU A 473 -7.81 -18.68 -3.14
C LEU A 473 -7.36 -17.58 -4.10
N GLU A 474 -8.15 -16.51 -4.26
CA GLU A 474 -7.78 -15.29 -5.00
C GLU A 474 -6.82 -14.37 -4.23
N TYR A 475 -6.64 -14.58 -2.92
CA TYR A 475 -5.80 -13.73 -2.08
C TYR A 475 -4.37 -13.55 -2.59
N PRO A 476 -3.62 -14.61 -2.98
CA PRO A 476 -2.24 -14.45 -3.45
C PRO A 476 -2.12 -13.61 -4.72
N GLU A 477 -3.05 -13.79 -5.67
CA GLU A 477 -3.09 -12.98 -6.89
C GLU A 477 -3.45 -11.53 -6.57
N SER A 478 -4.40 -11.33 -5.65
CA SER A 478 -4.79 -9.99 -5.19
C SER A 478 -3.63 -9.24 -4.54
N ILE A 479 -2.81 -9.91 -3.73
CA ILE A 479 -1.60 -9.32 -3.12
C ILE A 479 -0.55 -9.01 -4.20
N LEU A 480 -0.27 -9.95 -5.11
CA LEU A 480 0.69 -9.73 -6.18
C LEU A 480 0.30 -8.55 -7.07
N LYS A 481 -0.96 -8.50 -7.50
CA LYS A 481 -1.50 -7.43 -8.32
C LYS A 481 -1.50 -6.08 -7.60
N ALA A 482 -1.86 -6.07 -6.30
CA ALA A 482 -1.81 -4.85 -5.51
C ALA A 482 -0.38 -4.30 -5.34
N ALA A 483 0.62 -5.17 -5.24
CA ALA A 483 2.03 -4.77 -5.19
C ALA A 483 2.54 -4.26 -6.55
N SER A 484 2.27 -4.99 -7.64
CA SER A 484 2.74 -4.62 -8.99
C SER A 484 2.13 -3.32 -9.49
N GLU A 485 0.86 -3.07 -9.18
CA GLU A 485 0.17 -1.83 -9.56
C GLU A 485 0.31 -0.72 -8.49
N ILE A 486 0.98 -0.99 -7.36
CA ILE A 486 1.10 -0.10 -6.20
C ILE A 486 -0.30 0.41 -5.78
N THR A 487 -1.27 -0.49 -5.63
CA THR A 487 -2.66 -0.16 -5.25
C THR A 487 -3.02 -0.75 -3.88
N PRO A 488 -2.46 -0.21 -2.77
CA PRO A 488 -2.61 -0.79 -1.43
C PRO A 488 -4.06 -0.83 -0.91
N HIS A 489 -4.93 0.07 -1.38
CA HIS A 489 -6.35 0.11 -0.99
C HIS A 489 -7.13 -1.16 -1.36
N ARG A 490 -6.69 -1.90 -2.38
CA ARG A 490 -7.33 -3.16 -2.78
C ARG A 490 -7.28 -4.22 -1.67
N VAL A 491 -6.26 -4.20 -0.83
CA VAL A 491 -6.16 -5.11 0.33
C VAL A 491 -7.23 -4.77 1.38
N ALA A 492 -7.51 -3.48 1.59
CA ALA A 492 -8.57 -3.04 2.50
C ALA A 492 -9.94 -3.49 2.00
N HIS A 493 -10.20 -3.32 0.70
CA HIS A 493 -11.44 -3.80 0.06
C HIS A 493 -11.59 -5.31 0.18
N TYR A 494 -10.53 -6.07 -0.14
CA TYR A 494 -10.50 -7.52 -0.01
C TYR A 494 -10.82 -7.99 1.43
N ALA A 495 -10.19 -7.37 2.44
CA ALA A 495 -10.42 -7.75 3.84
C ALA A 495 -11.89 -7.51 4.27
N LEU A 496 -12.48 -6.39 3.83
CA LEU A 496 -13.87 -6.08 4.10
C LEU A 496 -14.83 -7.03 3.38
N GLU A 497 -14.54 -7.37 2.12
CA GLU A 497 -15.32 -8.35 1.34
C GLU A 497 -15.28 -9.73 1.98
N LEU A 498 -14.11 -10.20 2.42
CA LEU A 498 -13.98 -11.49 3.11
C LEU A 498 -14.74 -11.51 4.44
N ALA A 499 -14.63 -10.44 5.23
CA ALA A 499 -15.41 -10.30 6.46
C ALA A 499 -16.92 -10.34 6.19
N ARG A 500 -17.38 -9.68 5.11
CA ARG A 500 -18.80 -9.66 4.72
C ARG A 500 -19.29 -11.04 4.27
N ALA A 501 -18.49 -11.76 3.49
CA ALA A 501 -18.80 -13.12 3.05
C ALA A 501 -18.93 -14.07 4.26
N PHE A 502 -18.01 -13.99 5.22
CA PHE A 502 -18.11 -14.75 6.47
C PHE A 502 -19.37 -14.39 7.28
N GLN A 503 -19.65 -13.11 7.44
CA GLN A 503 -20.80 -12.65 8.21
C GLN A 503 -22.12 -13.12 7.59
N SER A 504 -22.24 -13.04 6.27
CA SER A 504 -23.38 -13.57 5.50
C SER A 504 -23.57 -15.07 5.75
N TYR A 505 -22.49 -15.85 5.64
CA TYR A 505 -22.50 -17.28 5.95
C TYR A 505 -22.94 -17.57 7.39
N TYR A 506 -22.42 -16.83 8.36
CA TYR A 506 -22.74 -17.02 9.77
C TYR A 506 -24.21 -16.68 10.09
N ASP A 507 -24.74 -15.60 9.54
CA ASP A 507 -26.11 -15.15 9.82
C ASP A 507 -27.17 -16.10 9.24
N LYS A 508 -26.85 -16.82 8.14
CA LYS A 508 -27.74 -17.85 7.57
C LYS A 508 -28.02 -19.01 8.52
N ALA A 509 -27.16 -19.25 9.52
CA ALA A 509 -27.41 -20.26 10.55
C ALA A 509 -28.67 -19.99 11.39
N ARG A 510 -29.23 -18.77 11.34
CA ARG A 510 -30.50 -18.42 12.00
C ARG A 510 -31.73 -19.00 11.31
N SER A 511 -31.65 -19.21 10.00
CA SER A 511 -32.78 -19.67 9.16
C SER A 511 -32.55 -21.03 8.52
N ASP A 512 -31.30 -21.50 8.43
CA ASP A 512 -30.95 -22.79 7.83
C ASP A 512 -29.86 -23.48 8.66
N ASP A 513 -30.23 -24.59 9.31
CA ASP A 513 -29.34 -25.35 10.21
C ASP A 513 -28.10 -25.91 9.50
N ARG A 514 -28.09 -26.01 8.16
CA ARG A 514 -26.90 -26.44 7.42
C ARG A 514 -25.73 -25.48 7.58
N TYR A 515 -25.98 -24.20 7.90
CA TYR A 515 -24.95 -23.18 8.12
C TYR A 515 -24.43 -23.15 9.56
N ARG A 516 -25.08 -23.87 10.48
CA ARG A 516 -24.66 -23.93 11.88
C ARG A 516 -23.28 -24.57 11.97
N VAL A 517 -22.31 -23.82 12.49
CA VAL A 517 -20.91 -24.28 12.60
C VAL A 517 -20.74 -25.31 13.70
N VAL A 518 -21.24 -25.01 14.90
CA VAL A 518 -21.21 -25.93 16.05
C VAL A 518 -22.58 -26.57 16.16
N GLY A 519 -22.74 -27.72 15.49
CA GLY A 519 -23.99 -28.47 15.39
C GLY A 519 -23.94 -29.83 16.08
N HIS A 520 -24.98 -30.65 15.92
CA HIS A 520 -25.07 -31.98 16.54
C HIS A 520 -24.10 -33.01 15.91
N ASP A 521 -23.87 -32.93 14.60
CA ASP A 521 -22.91 -33.81 13.93
C ASP A 521 -21.47 -33.30 14.11
N LYS A 522 -20.68 -34.04 14.89
CA LYS A 522 -19.30 -33.70 15.20
C LYS A 522 -18.40 -33.66 13.97
N LYS A 523 -18.65 -34.50 12.96
CA LYS A 523 -17.83 -34.50 11.73
C LYS A 523 -18.05 -33.25 10.90
N THR A 524 -19.31 -32.84 10.71
CA THR A 524 -19.65 -31.57 10.06
C THR A 524 -19.10 -30.38 10.84
N THR A 525 -19.22 -30.38 12.18
CA THR A 525 -18.60 -29.34 13.01
C THR A 525 -17.09 -29.26 12.77
N GLN A 526 -16.37 -30.39 12.77
CA GLN A 526 -14.93 -30.43 12.46
C GLN A 526 -14.60 -29.84 11.09
N ALA A 527 -15.33 -30.23 10.03
CA ALA A 527 -15.11 -29.72 8.68
C ALA A 527 -15.33 -28.19 8.59
N LYS A 528 -16.40 -27.68 9.22
CA LYS A 528 -16.68 -26.23 9.24
C LYS A 528 -15.67 -25.45 10.08
N LEU A 529 -15.17 -26.00 11.19
CA LEU A 529 -14.10 -25.38 11.99
C LEU A 529 -12.81 -25.25 11.19
N PHE A 530 -12.45 -26.28 10.42
CA PHE A 530 -11.31 -26.18 9.49
C PHE A 530 -11.54 -25.08 8.45
N PHE A 531 -12.70 -25.06 7.82
CA PHE A 531 -13.01 -24.06 6.80
C PHE A 531 -12.86 -22.65 7.37
N LEU A 532 -13.43 -22.39 8.54
CA LEU A 532 -13.27 -21.10 9.23
C LEU A 532 -11.84 -20.83 9.69
N SER A 533 -11.02 -21.86 9.92
CA SER A 533 -9.59 -21.66 10.22
C SER A 533 -8.84 -21.07 9.03
N CYS A 534 -9.21 -21.46 7.80
CA CYS A 534 -8.68 -20.88 6.58
C CYS A 534 -9.16 -19.42 6.43
N VAL A 535 -10.45 -19.16 6.66
CA VAL A 535 -11.01 -17.79 6.64
C VAL A 535 -10.28 -16.88 7.63
N ARG A 536 -10.14 -17.32 8.88
CA ARG A 536 -9.44 -16.57 9.92
C ARG A 536 -8.00 -16.28 9.53
N GLN A 537 -7.29 -17.28 8.99
CA GLN A 537 -5.89 -17.14 8.61
C GLN A 537 -5.70 -16.11 7.49
N VAL A 538 -6.53 -16.15 6.44
CA VAL A 538 -6.42 -15.20 5.32
C VAL A 538 -6.82 -13.78 5.75
N LEU A 539 -7.86 -13.65 6.57
CA LEU A 539 -8.25 -12.36 7.13
C LEU A 539 -7.12 -11.77 8.01
N GLN A 540 -6.46 -12.60 8.82
CA GLN A 540 -5.29 -12.21 9.60
C GLN A 540 -4.11 -11.78 8.71
N ASN A 541 -3.84 -12.48 7.61
CA ASN A 541 -2.78 -12.12 6.67
C ASN A 541 -3.09 -10.77 5.99
N ALA A 542 -4.34 -10.53 5.57
CA ALA A 542 -4.77 -9.26 4.99
C ALA A 542 -4.63 -8.09 5.98
N MET A 543 -5.06 -8.29 7.24
CA MET A 543 -4.87 -7.30 8.31
C MET A 543 -3.39 -7.00 8.57
N HIS A 544 -2.53 -8.03 8.54
CA HIS A 544 -1.09 -7.86 8.70
C HIS A 544 -0.45 -6.97 7.62
N VAL A 545 -0.86 -7.16 6.35
CA VAL A 545 -0.42 -6.32 5.22
C VAL A 545 -0.87 -4.87 5.40
N LEU A 546 -2.09 -4.65 5.90
CA LEU A 546 -2.62 -3.31 6.23
C LEU A 546 -1.97 -2.70 7.48
N GLY A 547 -1.24 -3.49 8.27
CA GLY A 547 -0.65 -3.08 9.55
C GLY A 547 -1.68 -2.83 10.66
N ILE A 548 -2.84 -3.50 10.58
CA ILE A 548 -3.89 -3.47 11.61
C ILE A 548 -3.90 -4.79 12.40
N GLU A 549 -4.40 -4.77 13.62
CA GLU A 549 -4.40 -5.95 14.50
C GLU A 549 -5.56 -6.89 14.21
N ALA A 550 -5.37 -8.16 14.59
CA ALA A 550 -6.34 -9.24 14.44
C ALA A 550 -6.74 -9.76 15.83
N PRO A 551 -7.61 -9.03 16.58
CA PRO A 551 -7.94 -9.39 17.95
C PRO A 551 -8.65 -10.74 18.00
N GLU A 552 -8.31 -11.56 18.99
CA GLU A 552 -8.99 -12.85 19.22
C GLU A 552 -10.30 -12.67 20.01
N LYS A 553 -10.48 -11.52 20.67
CA LYS A 553 -11.67 -11.15 21.45
C LYS A 553 -11.95 -9.65 21.28
N MET A 554 -13.23 -9.29 21.15
CA MET A 554 -13.72 -7.90 21.03
C MET A 554 -15.03 -7.74 21.77
#